data_AF-A0A1F6LYX2-F1
#
_entry.id   AF-A0A1F6LYX2-F1
#
_cell.length_a   1.000
_cell.length_b   1.000
_cell.length_c   1.000
_cell.angle_alpha   90.00
_cell.angle_beta   90.00
_cell.angle_gamma   90.00
#
_symmetry.space_group_name_H-M   'P 1'
#
loop_
_entity.id
_entity.type
_entity.pdbx_description
1 polymer ?
#
loop_
_entity_poly.entity_id
_entity_poly.type
_entity_poly.pdbx_seq_one_letter_code
_entity_poly.pdbx_strand_id
1 'polypeptide(L)'
;MKMQTTAKLRHLRMSPRKIRLLVDLVRGMNAQDAITQLSHSQKIAARPLRKLIASAIANALHNHNMKEETLVIKQAMVDSGSILYRWQPRAFGRAAPIRKRTSHITLVLEGDAAEAKAKKEETLAEKADGSTAETKIEKKAEPKKRTRTTKKKAITS
;
A
#
# COMPACT_ATOMS: atom_id res chain seq x y z
N MET A 1 -18.37 -6.95 -15.44
CA MET A 1 -17.01 -7.09 -16.01
C MET A 1 -16.02 -6.75 -14.91
N LYS A 2 -15.05 -7.62 -14.58
CA LYS A 2 -14.16 -7.39 -13.43
C LYS A 2 -13.05 -6.42 -13.80
N MET A 3 -12.78 -5.45 -12.92
CA MET A 3 -11.72 -4.45 -13.13
C MET A 3 -10.46 -4.87 -12.38
N GLN A 4 -9.29 -4.45 -12.88
CA GLN A 4 -7.99 -4.82 -12.31
C GLN A 4 -7.17 -3.58 -11.93
N THR A 5 -6.53 -3.62 -10.77
CA THR A 5 -5.59 -2.59 -10.30
C THR A 5 -4.21 -3.20 -10.12
N THR A 6 -3.17 -2.58 -10.68
CA THR A 6 -1.78 -3.03 -10.51
C THR A 6 -1.01 -2.16 -9.51
N ALA A 7 -0.32 -2.78 -8.56
CA ALA A 7 0.62 -2.15 -7.64
C ALA A 7 2.03 -2.75 -7.80
N LYS A 8 3.07 -1.93 -7.75
CA LYS A 8 4.47 -2.35 -7.97
C LYS A 8 5.38 -1.80 -6.88
N LEU A 9 6.15 -2.70 -6.23
CA LEU A 9 7.23 -2.34 -5.30
C LEU A 9 8.57 -2.64 -5.96
N ARG A 10 9.40 -1.62 -6.19
CA ARG A 10 10.68 -1.75 -6.90
C ARG A 10 11.88 -1.62 -5.95
N HIS A 11 13.00 -2.26 -6.31
CA HIS A 11 14.30 -2.17 -5.62
C HIS A 11 14.30 -2.61 -4.14
N LEU A 12 13.41 -3.53 -3.76
CA LEU A 12 13.34 -4.04 -2.40
C LEU A 12 14.62 -4.83 -2.06
N ARG A 13 15.31 -4.43 -0.97
CA ARG A 13 16.60 -5.00 -0.51
C ARG A 13 16.45 -6.37 0.16
N MET A 14 15.80 -7.31 -0.52
CA MET A 14 15.64 -8.70 -0.10
C MET A 14 15.77 -9.67 -1.28
N SER A 15 16.12 -10.93 -0.98
CA SER A 15 16.20 -12.00 -1.96
C SER A 15 14.79 -12.45 -2.39
N PRO A 16 14.50 -12.58 -3.71
CA PRO A 16 13.19 -13.01 -4.21
C PRO A 16 12.63 -14.27 -3.54
N ARG A 17 13.48 -15.28 -3.26
CA ARG A 17 13.08 -16.54 -2.60
C ARG A 17 12.42 -16.32 -1.23
N LYS A 18 12.85 -15.31 -0.45
CA LYS A 18 12.27 -15.01 0.87
C LYS A 18 10.89 -14.38 0.78
N ILE A 19 10.57 -13.74 -0.34
CA ILE A 19 9.30 -13.04 -0.57
C ILE A 19 8.31 -13.99 -1.24
N ARG A 20 8.75 -14.80 -2.22
CA ARG A 20 7.92 -15.80 -2.92
C ARG A 20 7.15 -16.68 -1.93
N LEU A 21 7.82 -17.20 -0.90
CA LEU A 21 7.21 -17.99 0.18
C LEU A 21 5.91 -17.37 0.77
N LEU A 22 5.83 -16.05 0.91
CA LEU A 22 4.62 -15.37 1.40
C LEU A 22 3.68 -14.94 0.29
N VAL A 23 4.22 -14.63 -0.90
CA VAL A 23 3.42 -14.29 -2.08
C VAL A 23 2.61 -15.49 -2.58
N ASP A 24 3.20 -16.69 -2.54
CA ASP A 24 2.53 -17.93 -2.87
C ASP A 24 1.44 -18.28 -1.84
N LEU A 25 1.60 -17.88 -0.57
CA LEU A 25 0.59 -18.03 0.48
C LEU A 25 -0.63 -17.12 0.29
N VAL A 26 -0.45 -15.87 -0.13
CA VAL A 26 -1.56 -14.90 -0.27
C VAL A 26 -2.19 -14.85 -1.67
N ARG A 27 -1.70 -15.66 -2.62
CA ARG A 27 -2.25 -15.70 -3.98
C ARG A 27 -3.66 -16.29 -3.96
N GLY A 28 -4.63 -15.60 -4.54
CA GLY A 28 -6.04 -16.01 -4.57
C GLY A 28 -6.84 -15.69 -3.30
N MET A 29 -6.22 -15.15 -2.25
CA MET A 29 -6.94 -14.68 -1.05
C MET A 29 -7.62 -13.33 -1.29
N ASN A 30 -8.63 -13.01 -0.47
CA ASN A 30 -9.15 -11.65 -0.34
C ASN A 30 -8.03 -10.72 0.18
N ALA A 31 -8.02 -9.47 -0.28
CA ALA A 31 -7.02 -8.48 0.08
C ALA A 31 -7.01 -8.16 1.59
N GLN A 32 -8.18 -8.18 2.26
CA GLN A 32 -8.29 -7.98 3.71
C GLN A 32 -7.74 -9.19 4.49
N ASP A 33 -8.15 -10.41 4.14
CA ASP A 33 -7.64 -11.65 4.74
C ASP A 33 -6.11 -11.76 4.62
N ALA A 34 -5.56 -11.39 3.45
CA ALA A 34 -4.13 -11.36 3.22
C ALA A 34 -3.39 -10.38 4.14
N ILE A 35 -3.98 -9.22 4.48
CA ILE A 35 -3.41 -8.27 5.46
C ILE A 35 -3.39 -8.89 6.87
N THR A 36 -4.47 -9.58 7.26
CA THR A 36 -4.57 -10.28 8.55
C THR A 36 -3.55 -11.41 8.65
N GLN A 37 -3.47 -12.27 7.62
CA GLN A 37 -2.54 -13.40 7.56
C GLN A 37 -1.07 -12.93 7.57
N LEU A 38 -0.73 -11.87 6.84
CA LEU A 38 0.61 -11.28 6.86
C LEU A 38 0.95 -10.59 8.19
N SER A 39 -0.05 -10.10 8.94
CA SER A 39 0.20 -9.44 10.23
C SER A 39 0.62 -10.43 11.33
N HIS A 40 0.16 -11.67 11.27
CA HIS A 40 0.56 -12.76 12.17
C HIS A 40 1.82 -13.50 11.70
N SER A 41 2.32 -13.22 10.49
CA SER A 41 3.50 -13.88 9.95
C SER A 41 4.80 -13.38 10.59
N GLN A 42 5.55 -14.30 11.23
CA GLN A 42 6.87 -14.04 11.80
C GLN A 42 7.96 -13.71 10.75
N LYS A 43 7.67 -13.87 9.45
CA LYS A 43 8.67 -13.67 8.39
C LYS A 43 8.86 -12.17 8.10
N ILE A 44 10.12 -11.70 8.10
CA ILE A 44 10.49 -10.29 7.82
C ILE A 44 9.86 -9.75 6.51
N ALA A 45 9.68 -10.61 5.50
CA ALA A 45 9.09 -10.23 4.23
C ALA A 45 7.60 -9.83 4.30
N ALA A 46 6.90 -10.13 5.40
CA ALA A 46 5.49 -9.80 5.57
C ALA A 46 5.26 -8.28 5.72
N ARG A 47 6.18 -7.55 6.37
CA ARG A 47 6.08 -6.09 6.57
C ARG A 47 5.95 -5.31 5.25
N PRO A 48 6.85 -5.47 4.24
CA PRO A 48 6.69 -4.78 2.96
C PRO A 48 5.52 -5.31 2.11
N LEU A 49 5.18 -6.61 2.19
CA LEU A 49 4.01 -7.15 1.47
C LEU A 49 2.70 -6.56 1.99
N ARG A 50 2.51 -6.49 3.31
CA ARG A 50 1.34 -5.87 3.94
C ARG A 50 1.19 -4.41 3.51
N LYS A 51 2.30 -3.64 3.48
CA LYS A 51 2.29 -2.26 3.00
C LYS A 51 1.92 -2.15 1.51
N LEU A 52 2.38 -3.10 0.69
CA LEU A 52 2.05 -3.14 -0.74
C LEU A 52 0.56 -3.44 -0.97
N ILE A 53 -0.02 -4.39 -0.24
CA ILE A 53 -1.46 -4.74 -0.36
C ILE A 53 -2.33 -3.57 0.12
N ALA A 54 -2.03 -2.97 1.28
CA ALA A 54 -2.75 -1.79 1.76
C ALA A 54 -2.70 -0.61 0.76
N SER A 55 -1.54 -0.40 0.12
CA SER A 55 -1.41 0.60 -0.97
C SER A 55 -2.19 0.21 -2.23
N ALA A 56 -2.31 -1.07 -2.54
CA ALA A 56 -3.07 -1.55 -3.69
C ALA A 56 -4.59 -1.37 -3.49
N ILE A 57 -5.10 -1.65 -2.27
CA ILE A 57 -6.48 -1.37 -1.87
C ILE A 57 -6.79 0.13 -2.00
N ALA A 58 -5.93 0.99 -1.44
CA ALA A 58 -6.10 2.44 -1.55
C ALA A 58 -6.16 2.92 -3.02
N ASN A 59 -5.30 2.38 -3.89
CA ASN A 59 -5.32 2.69 -5.33
C ASN A 59 -6.62 2.21 -6.01
N ALA A 60 -7.11 1.01 -5.66
CA ALA A 60 -8.34 0.44 -6.22
C ALA A 60 -9.58 1.25 -5.82
N LEU A 61 -9.63 1.71 -4.56
CA LEU A 61 -10.69 2.59 -4.05
C LEU A 61 -10.66 3.97 -4.72
N HIS A 62 -9.50 4.62 -4.74
CA HIS A 62 -9.37 6.01 -5.19
C HIS A 62 -9.49 6.16 -6.72
N ASN A 63 -8.79 5.33 -7.49
CA ASN A 63 -8.67 5.52 -8.94
C ASN A 63 -9.72 4.74 -9.73
N HIS A 64 -10.18 3.60 -9.21
CA HIS A 64 -11.06 2.68 -9.92
C HIS A 64 -12.42 2.47 -9.24
N ASN A 65 -12.64 3.09 -8.06
CA ASN A 65 -13.89 3.02 -7.30
C ASN A 65 -14.40 1.57 -7.10
N MET A 66 -13.50 0.63 -6.82
CA MET A 66 -13.85 -0.76 -6.52
C MET A 66 -14.38 -0.91 -5.09
N LYS A 67 -15.21 -1.93 -4.80
CA LYS A 67 -15.64 -2.24 -3.42
C LYS A 67 -14.53 -3.00 -2.68
N GLU A 68 -14.09 -2.49 -1.53
CA GLU A 68 -12.95 -3.05 -0.76
C GLU A 68 -13.11 -4.53 -0.45
N GLU A 69 -14.28 -4.92 0.03
CA GLU A 69 -14.65 -6.29 0.41
C GLU A 69 -14.55 -7.31 -0.73
N THR A 70 -14.65 -6.85 -1.98
CA THR A 70 -14.62 -7.70 -3.20
C THR A 70 -13.22 -7.87 -3.80
N LEU A 71 -12.20 -7.21 -3.25
CA LEU A 71 -10.85 -7.21 -3.82
C LEU A 71 -10.13 -8.54 -3.55
N VAL A 72 -9.82 -9.26 -4.64
CA VAL A 72 -9.08 -10.54 -4.60
C VAL A 72 -7.70 -10.36 -5.21
N ILE A 73 -6.68 -11.00 -4.62
CA ILE A 73 -5.32 -11.03 -5.16
C ILE A 73 -5.25 -12.02 -6.33
N LYS A 74 -5.58 -11.55 -7.53
CA LYS A 74 -5.57 -12.35 -8.77
C LYS A 74 -4.18 -12.83 -9.14
N GLN A 75 -3.19 -11.94 -9.11
CA GLN A 75 -1.82 -12.28 -9.51
C GLN A 75 -0.81 -11.56 -8.60
N ALA A 76 0.18 -12.30 -8.14
CA ALA A 76 1.28 -11.75 -7.36
C ALA A 76 2.59 -12.42 -7.79
N MET A 77 3.51 -11.61 -8.30
CA MET A 77 4.80 -12.01 -8.90
C MET A 77 5.95 -11.34 -8.16
N VAL A 78 7.09 -12.04 -8.11
CA VAL A 78 8.33 -11.54 -7.51
C VAL A 78 9.49 -11.81 -8.45
N ASP A 79 10.03 -10.74 -9.01
CA ASP A 79 11.13 -10.75 -9.96
C ASP A 79 12.47 -10.47 -9.27
N SER A 80 13.56 -10.92 -9.88
CA SER A 80 14.90 -10.55 -9.44
C SER A 80 15.21 -9.12 -9.89
N GLY A 81 15.67 -8.29 -8.97
CA GLY A 81 16.19 -6.95 -9.29
C GLY A 81 17.70 -6.92 -9.44
N SER A 82 18.26 -5.72 -9.50
CA SER A 82 19.70 -5.49 -9.55
C SER A 82 20.45 -6.22 -8.41
N ILE A 83 21.60 -6.78 -8.75
CA ILE A 83 22.46 -7.53 -7.83
C ILE A 83 23.71 -6.70 -7.58
N LEU A 84 23.96 -6.33 -6.32
CA LEU A 84 25.25 -5.74 -5.94
C LEU A 84 26.22 -6.84 -5.53
N TYR A 85 27.39 -6.85 -6.14
CA TYR A 85 28.49 -7.76 -5.81
C TYR A 85 29.40 -7.15 -4.74
N ARG A 86 29.86 -7.97 -3.80
CA ARG A 86 30.89 -7.63 -2.80
C ARG A 86 31.83 -8.82 -2.68
N TRP A 87 33.13 -8.59 -2.60
CA TRP A 87 34.12 -9.67 -2.48
C TRP A 87 34.38 -10.02 -1.02
N GLN A 88 34.55 -11.31 -0.72
CA GLN A 88 34.98 -11.80 0.58
C GLN A 88 36.22 -12.69 0.40
N PRO A 89 37.30 -12.46 1.17
CA PRO A 89 38.47 -13.34 1.15
C PRO A 89 38.11 -14.75 1.66
N ARG A 90 38.83 -15.74 1.15
CA ARG A 90 38.73 -17.18 1.46
C ARG A 90 40.14 -17.79 1.54
N ALA A 91 40.23 -19.03 2.01
CA ALA A 91 41.48 -19.77 2.12
C ALA A 91 42.25 -19.87 0.78
N PHE A 92 43.58 -20.03 0.87
CA PHE A 92 44.50 -20.16 -0.27
C PHE A 92 44.45 -18.99 -1.27
N GLY A 93 44.34 -17.75 -0.77
CA GLY A 93 44.34 -16.53 -1.59
C GLY A 93 43.10 -16.34 -2.47
N ARG A 94 42.06 -17.16 -2.30
CA ARG A 94 40.85 -17.13 -3.14
C ARG A 94 39.90 -16.02 -2.69
N ALA A 95 39.17 -15.42 -3.64
CA ALA A 95 38.10 -14.47 -3.36
C ALA A 95 36.74 -15.01 -3.85
N ALA A 96 35.68 -14.86 -3.05
CA ALA A 96 34.33 -15.29 -3.40
C ALA A 96 33.33 -14.11 -3.41
N PRO A 97 32.42 -14.03 -4.39
CA PRO A 97 31.45 -12.93 -4.48
C PRO A 97 30.19 -13.18 -3.63
N ILE A 98 29.92 -12.27 -2.68
CA ILE A 98 28.63 -12.13 -2.01
C ILE A 98 27.66 -11.36 -2.93
N ARG A 99 26.52 -11.98 -3.26
CA ARG A 99 25.45 -11.38 -4.06
C ARG A 99 24.39 -10.72 -3.16
N LYS A 100 24.45 -9.39 -2.99
CA LYS A 100 23.39 -8.60 -2.32
C LYS A 100 22.25 -8.35 -3.31
N ARG A 101 21.40 -9.37 -3.51
CA ARG A 101 20.25 -9.36 -4.42
C ARG A 101 19.18 -8.35 -3.97
N THR A 102 18.50 -7.74 -4.95
CA THR A 102 17.23 -7.04 -4.75
C THR A 102 16.08 -7.76 -5.45
N SER A 103 14.87 -7.28 -5.26
CA SER A 103 13.64 -7.84 -5.85
C SER A 103 12.68 -6.72 -6.27
N HIS A 104 11.84 -7.05 -7.24
CA HIS A 104 10.66 -6.27 -7.59
C HIS A 104 9.43 -7.13 -7.34
N ILE A 105 8.35 -6.54 -6.83
CA ILE A 105 7.08 -7.22 -6.59
C ILE A 105 6.03 -6.53 -7.47
N THR A 106 5.29 -7.32 -8.24
CA THR A 106 4.12 -6.88 -9.01
C THR A 106 2.91 -7.60 -8.45
N LEU A 107 1.89 -6.83 -8.05
CA LEU A 107 0.64 -7.33 -7.49
C LEU A 107 -0.53 -6.77 -8.30
N VAL A 108 -1.47 -7.64 -8.67
CA VAL A 108 -2.69 -7.32 -9.39
C VAL A 108 -3.86 -7.73 -8.51
N LEU A 109 -4.67 -6.74 -8.13
CA LEU A 109 -5.98 -6.95 -7.53
C LEU A 109 -7.03 -6.99 -8.63
N GLU A 110 -8.02 -7.86 -8.46
CA GLU A 110 -9.22 -7.95 -9.29
C GLU A 110 -10.43 -7.76 -8.38
N GLY A 111 -11.42 -6.97 -8.82
CA GLY A 111 -12.61 -6.68 -8.04
C GLY A 111 -13.76 -6.14 -8.88
N ASP A 112 -14.92 -6.00 -8.24
CA ASP A 112 -16.11 -5.47 -8.87
C ASP A 112 -16.20 -3.95 -8.67
N ALA A 113 -16.67 -3.24 -9.70
CA ALA A 113 -16.88 -1.80 -9.64
C ALA A 113 -18.00 -1.47 -8.63
N ALA A 114 -17.83 -0.43 -7.83
CA ALA A 114 -18.94 0.13 -7.08
C ALA A 114 -19.86 0.92 -8.02
N GLU A 115 -21.13 0.53 -8.10
CA GLU A 115 -22.18 1.15 -8.93
C GLU A 115 -22.53 2.60 -8.52
N ALA A 116 -21.74 3.21 -7.64
CA ALA A 116 -22.00 4.49 -6.99
C ALA A 116 -21.80 5.73 -7.88
N LYS A 117 -21.42 5.59 -9.16
CA LYS A 117 -21.27 6.73 -10.08
C LYS A 117 -22.60 7.22 -10.67
N ALA A 118 -23.52 6.30 -11.04
CA ALA A 118 -24.82 6.68 -11.59
C ALA A 118 -25.58 7.65 -10.67
N LYS A 119 -25.72 7.29 -9.39
CA LYS A 119 -26.47 8.09 -8.40
C LYS A 119 -25.76 9.38 -7.96
N LYS A 120 -24.47 9.56 -8.26
CA LYS A 120 -23.71 10.76 -7.86
C LYS A 120 -23.73 11.87 -8.90
N GLU A 121 -23.90 11.52 -10.17
CA GLU A 121 -24.04 12.52 -11.24
C GLU A 121 -25.46 13.10 -11.25
N GLU A 122 -26.49 12.27 -11.02
CA GLU A 122 -27.89 12.70 -10.85
C GLU A 122 -28.06 13.68 -9.66
N THR A 123 -27.49 13.35 -8.49
CA THR A 123 -27.61 14.17 -7.25
C THR A 123 -26.73 15.44 -7.23
N LEU A 124 -25.91 15.66 -8.27
CA LEU A 124 -25.18 16.92 -8.48
C LEU A 124 -25.91 17.83 -9.48
N ALA A 125 -26.65 17.28 -10.44
CA ALA A 125 -27.51 18.06 -11.33
C ALA A 125 -28.69 18.70 -10.58
N GLU A 126 -29.40 17.92 -9.75
CA GLU A 126 -30.60 18.35 -9.00
C GLU A 126 -30.33 19.48 -7.98
N LYS A 127 -29.06 19.75 -7.65
CA LYS A 127 -28.66 20.81 -6.69
C LYS A 127 -28.24 22.12 -7.36
N ALA A 128 -28.13 22.18 -8.68
CA ALA A 128 -27.75 23.40 -9.39
C ALA A 128 -28.90 24.42 -9.50
N ASP A 129 -30.14 23.95 -9.58
CA ASP A 129 -31.34 24.78 -9.79
C ASP A 129 -31.91 25.41 -8.50
N GLY A 130 -31.26 25.19 -7.35
CA GLY A 130 -31.82 25.48 -6.02
C GLY A 130 -31.09 26.54 -5.18
N SER A 131 -30.18 27.35 -5.73
CA SER A 131 -29.39 28.31 -4.93
C SER A 131 -29.31 29.74 -5.48
N THR A 132 -30.39 30.50 -5.30
CA THR A 132 -30.38 31.97 -5.30
C THR A 132 -31.17 32.49 -4.11
N ALA A 133 -30.58 33.45 -3.36
CA ALA A 133 -30.98 33.90 -2.01
C ALA A 133 -30.80 32.81 -0.93
N GLU A 134 -30.17 33.03 0.24
CA GLU A 134 -29.39 34.15 0.78
C GLU A 134 -28.14 33.60 1.54
N THR A 135 -27.33 34.31 2.36
CA THR A 135 -27.20 35.73 2.76
C THR A 135 -25.71 36.08 2.94
N LYS A 136 -25.38 37.35 3.19
CA LYS A 136 -24.15 37.78 3.86
C LYS A 136 -24.50 38.32 5.25
N ILE A 137 -24.01 37.68 6.32
CA ILE A 137 -23.85 38.09 7.74
C ILE A 137 -23.28 36.79 8.38
N GLU A 138 -22.13 36.70 9.05
CA GLU A 138 -21.30 37.67 9.77
C GLU A 138 -19.82 37.21 9.79
N LYS A 139 -18.85 38.12 9.98
CA LYS A 139 -17.42 37.76 10.14
C LYS A 139 -16.99 37.75 11.61
N LYS A 140 -16.54 36.61 12.16
CA LYS A 140 -15.43 36.56 13.15
C LYS A 140 -14.93 35.13 13.50
N ALA A 141 -13.70 35.10 14.04
CA ALA A 141 -13.03 34.00 14.75
C ALA A 141 -12.34 32.87 13.94
N GLU A 142 -11.04 33.04 13.66
CA GLU A 142 -10.10 31.93 13.43
C GLU A 142 -9.72 31.24 14.77
N PRO A 143 -9.62 29.89 14.82
CA PRO A 143 -8.95 29.19 15.91
C PRO A 143 -7.47 28.88 15.58
N LYS A 144 -6.57 29.22 16.51
CA LYS A 144 -5.11 29.19 16.36
C LYS A 144 -4.52 27.76 16.33
N LYS A 145 -3.43 27.58 15.57
CA LYS A 145 -2.58 26.36 15.54
C LYS A 145 -2.11 25.97 16.95
N ARG A 146 -2.38 24.72 17.38
CA ARG A 146 -1.79 24.13 18.60
C ARG A 146 -0.51 23.36 18.28
N THR A 147 0.64 23.95 18.56
CA THR A 147 1.95 23.25 18.58
C THR A 147 2.10 22.46 19.88
N ARG A 148 2.35 21.15 19.80
CA ARG A 148 2.47 20.28 20.98
C ARG A 148 3.94 20.17 21.45
N THR A 149 4.38 21.10 22.30
CA THR A 149 5.68 21.03 22.99
C THR A 149 5.55 20.37 24.37
N THR A 150 5.99 19.12 24.49
CA THR A 150 6.11 18.42 25.79
C THR A 150 7.51 18.58 26.36
N LYS A 151 7.59 19.18 27.56
CA LYS A 151 8.84 19.56 28.23
C LYS A 151 9.74 18.35 28.56
N LYS A 152 11.05 18.61 28.61
CA LYS A 152 12.06 17.69 29.17
C LYS A 152 11.63 17.29 30.60
N LYS A 153 11.71 16.00 30.92
CA LYS A 153 11.62 15.51 32.30
C LYS A 153 12.99 15.76 32.94
N ALA A 154 13.08 16.68 33.90
CA ALA A 154 14.30 16.88 34.67
C ALA A 154 14.55 15.67 35.58
N ILE A 155 15.82 15.37 35.81
CA ILE A 155 16.29 14.33 36.73
C ILE A 155 16.42 14.95 38.12
N THR A 156 16.02 14.23 39.15
CA THR A 156 16.07 14.66 40.56
C THR A 156 17.45 14.45 41.18
N SER A 157 17.91 15.50 41.87
CA SER A 157 18.67 15.45 43.13
C SER A 157 18.45 16.77 43.84
#